data_AF-A0A9D0VIR4-F1
#
_entry.id   AF-A0A9D0VIR4-F1
#
_cell.length_a   1.000
_cell.length_b   1.000
_cell.length_c   1.000
_cell.angle_alpha   90.00
_cell.angle_beta   90.00
_cell.angle_gamma   90.00
#
_symmetry.space_group_name_H-M   'P 1'
#
loop_
_entity.id
_entity.type
_entity.pdbx_description
1 polymer ?
#
loop_
_entity_poly.entity_id
_entity_poly.type
_entity_poly.pdbx_seq_one_letter_code
_entity_poly.pdbx_strand_id
1 'polypeptide(L)'
;MIVLGNFLVALGGVVHTTLSLASLVLIARVLFSWFRPNPPAGLLRTLVSAVYRLTDPVLDRTREWLPFLQIGGLDLSPIAVFVAISFLDRFLTGSLTQLGYGML
;
A
#
# COMPACT_ATOMS: atom_id res chain seq x y z
N MET A 1 -22.67 -21.49 6.63
CA MET A 1 -22.38 -21.78 8.05
C MET A 1 -21.99 -20.48 8.72
N ILE A 2 -22.73 -20.05 9.74
CA ILE A 2 -22.60 -18.70 10.32
C ILE A 2 -21.16 -18.40 10.79
N VAL A 3 -20.51 -19.35 11.47
CA VAL A 3 -19.14 -19.17 11.99
C VAL A 3 -18.13 -18.92 10.85
N LEU A 4 -18.21 -19.70 9.77
CA LEU A 4 -17.31 -19.54 8.63
C LEU A 4 -17.55 -18.22 7.88
N GLY A 5 -18.83 -17.82 7.73
CA GLY A 5 -19.20 -16.54 7.11
C GLY A 5 -18.60 -15.34 7.86
N ASN A 6 -18.79 -15.30 9.18
CA ASN A 6 -18.23 -14.25 10.05
C ASN A 6 -16.70 -14.22 10.00
N PHE A 7 -16.04 -15.39 9.97
CA PHE A 7 -14.59 -15.47 9.85
C PHE A 7 -14.08 -14.84 8.54
N LEU A 8 -14.72 -15.15 7.40
CA LEU A 8 -14.33 -14.60 6.10
C LEU A 8 -14.57 -13.08 6.00
N VAL A 9 -15.68 -12.58 6.55
CA VAL A 9 -15.95 -11.13 6.62
C VAL A 9 -14.88 -10.43 7.46
N ALA A 10 -14.54 -10.96 8.64
CA ALA A 10 -13.51 -10.41 9.50
C ALA A 10 -12.13 -10.42 8.82
N LEU A 11 -11.78 -11.52 8.14
CA LEU A 11 -10.54 -11.64 7.37
C LEU A 11 -10.47 -10.59 6.26
N GLY A 12 -11.56 -10.39 5.52
CA GLY A 12 -11.67 -9.32 4.52
C GLY A 12 -11.39 -7.95 5.13
N GLY A 13 -11.96 -7.66 6.30
CA GLY A 13 -11.72 -6.40 7.02
C GLY A 13 -10.24 -6.19 7.43
N VAL A 14 -9.56 -7.24 7.87
CA VAL A 14 -8.12 -7.19 8.21
C VAL A 14 -7.27 -6.93 6.96
N VAL A 15 -7.58 -7.62 5.85
CA VAL A 15 -6.90 -7.42 4.57
C VAL A 15 -7.08 -5.98 4.09
N HIS A 16 -8.31 -5.48 4.10
CA HIS A 16 -8.62 -4.10 3.72
C HIS A 16 -7.86 -3.07 4.55
N THR A 17 -7.85 -3.24 5.88
CA THR A 17 -7.15 -2.34 6.79
C THR A 17 -5.65 -2.32 6.50
N THR A 18 -5.07 -3.50 6.25
CA THR A 18 -3.64 -3.62 5.94
C THR A 18 -3.28 -2.94 4.62
N LEU A 19 -4.06 -3.16 3.56
CA LEU A 19 -3.85 -2.53 2.25
C LEU A 19 -4.09 -1.01 2.29
N SER A 20 -5.05 -0.56 3.10
CA SER A 20 -5.30 0.87 3.34
C SER A 20 -4.14 1.55 4.06
N LEU A 21 -3.57 0.90 5.08
CA LEU A 21 -2.37 1.40 5.77
C LEU A 21 -1.15 1.43 4.83
N ALA A 22 -0.97 0.40 3.99
CA ALA A 22 0.08 0.40 2.98
C ALA A 22 -0.08 1.56 1.99
N SER A 23 -1.31 1.82 1.54
CA SER A 23 -1.64 2.98 0.69
C SER A 23 -1.31 4.31 1.37
N LEU A 24 -1.62 4.44 2.67
CA LEU A 24 -1.30 5.65 3.45
C LEU A 24 0.22 5.89 3.52
N VAL A 25 1.01 4.84 3.79
CA VAL A 25 2.48 4.93 3.79
C VAL A 25 3.02 5.31 2.41
N LEU A 26 2.42 4.80 1.34
CA LEU A 26 2.78 5.13 -0.03
C LEU A 26 2.46 6.59 -0.38
N ILE A 27 1.34 7.12 0.11
CA ILE A 27 1.02 8.56 0.00
C ILE A 27 2.09 9.39 0.71
N ALA A 28 2.46 9.03 1.95
CA ALA A 28 3.53 9.71 2.67
C ALA A 28 4.86 9.67 1.89
N ARG A 29 5.18 8.55 1.22
CA ARG A 29 6.35 8.43 0.36
C ARG A 29 6.33 9.40 -0.82
N VAL A 30 5.18 9.57 -1.48
CA VAL A 30 5.03 10.54 -2.58
C VAL A 30 5.21 11.97 -2.07
N LEU A 31 4.61 12.31 -0.93
CA LEU A 31 4.80 13.64 -0.33
C LEU A 31 6.28 13.90 0.00
N PHE A 32 6.96 12.92 0.61
CA PHE A 32 8.37 13.07 0.95
C PHE A 32 9.30 13.16 -0.27
N SER A 33 8.94 12.56 -1.42
CA SER A 33 9.74 12.70 -2.63
C SER A 33 9.61 14.10 -3.27
N TRP A 34 8.45 14.73 -3.15
CA TRP A 34 8.20 16.09 -3.64
C TRP A 34 8.82 17.16 -2.73
N PHE A 35 8.57 17.08 -1.42
CA PHE A 35 9.03 18.09 -0.47
C PHE A 35 10.49 17.90 -0.04
N ARG A 36 11.05 16.70 -0.22
CA ARG A 36 12.44 16.34 0.14
C ARG A 36 12.85 16.82 1.55
N PRO A 37 12.11 16.42 2.61
CA PRO A 37 12.44 16.84 3.97
C PRO A 37 13.83 16.33 4.38
N ASN A 38 14.66 17.22 4.96
CA ASN A 38 15.99 16.87 5.48
C ASN A 38 16.13 17.18 6.99
N PRO A 39 15.46 16.40 7.86
CA PRO A 39 15.51 16.61 9.31
C PRO A 39 16.85 16.14 9.91
N PRO A 40 17.55 16.97 10.71
CA PRO A 40 18.86 16.62 11.27
C PRO A 40 18.78 15.52 12.35
N ALA A 41 17.72 15.51 13.18
CA ALA A 41 17.47 14.51 14.22
C ALA A 41 15.98 14.51 14.66
N GLY A 42 15.61 13.58 15.54
CA GLY A 42 14.29 13.53 16.19
C GLY A 42 13.23 12.71 15.47
N LEU A 43 11.98 12.80 15.97
CA LEU A 43 10.85 11.97 15.52
C LEU A 43 10.60 12.05 14.01
N LEU A 44 10.68 13.25 13.44
CA LEU A 44 10.45 13.47 12.01
C LEU A 44 11.47 12.70 11.14
N ARG A 45 12.74 12.67 11.55
CA ARG A 45 13.78 11.87 10.86
C ARG A 45 13.47 10.39 10.90
N THR A 46 13.01 9.89 12.05
CA THR A 46 12.60 8.49 12.20
C THR A 46 11.43 8.16 11.28
N LEU A 47 10.39 8.99 11.24
CA LEU A 47 9.21 8.78 10.39
C LEU A 47 9.56 8.78 8.91
N VAL A 48 10.35 9.76 8.46
CA VAL A 48 10.84 9.80 7.07
C VAL A 48 11.60 8.50 6.77
N SER A 49 12.59 8.15 7.59
CA SER A 49 13.38 6.93 7.35
C SER A 49 12.54 5.64 7.37
N ALA A 50 11.51 5.56 8.21
CA ALA A 50 10.61 4.41 8.28
C ALA A 50 9.77 4.29 6.99
N VAL A 51 9.21 5.39 6.50
CA VAL A 51 8.46 5.39 5.23
C VAL A 51 9.36 4.96 4.07
N TYR A 52 10.59 5.47 4.00
CA TYR A 52 11.52 5.04 2.95
C TYR A 52 11.83 3.55 3.04
N ARG A 53 12.21 3.05 4.23
CA ARG A 53 12.49 1.62 4.45
C ARG A 53 11.31 0.69 4.14
N LEU A 54 10.08 1.12 4.42
CA LEU A 54 8.88 0.34 4.14
C LEU A 54 8.51 0.33 2.65
N THR A 55 8.82 1.39 1.92
CA THR A 55 8.40 1.55 0.51
C THR A 55 9.49 1.18 -0.50
N ASP A 56 10.77 1.38 -0.17
CA ASP A 56 11.89 1.14 -1.08
C ASP A 56 11.92 -0.30 -1.62
N PRO A 57 11.78 -1.38 -0.81
CA PRO A 57 11.82 -2.73 -1.34
C PRO A 57 10.76 -3.01 -2.42
N VAL A 58 9.58 -2.41 -2.29
CA VAL A 58 8.49 -2.57 -3.27
C VAL A 58 8.73 -1.67 -4.49
N LEU A 59 9.14 -0.42 -4.26
CA LEU A 59 9.39 0.54 -5.32
C LEU A 59 10.60 0.15 -6.17
N ASP A 60 11.69 -0.35 -5.57
CA ASP A 60 12.88 -0.82 -6.28
C ASP A 60 12.54 -1.97 -7.22
N ARG A 61 11.76 -2.95 -6.74
CA ARG A 61 11.27 -4.04 -7.61
C ARG A 61 10.34 -3.55 -8.70
N THR A 62 9.51 -2.56 -8.40
CA THR A 62 8.64 -1.94 -9.40
C THR A 62 9.47 -1.22 -10.47
N ARG A 63 10.53 -0.51 -10.08
CA ARG A 63 11.46 0.18 -10.99
C ARG A 63 12.25 -0.80 -11.85
N GLU A 64 12.64 -1.95 -11.29
CA GLU A 64 13.31 -3.03 -12.04
C GLU A 64 12.39 -3.66 -13.08
N TRP A 65 11.12 -3.92 -12.73
CA TRP A 65 10.17 -4.58 -13.63
C TRP A 65 9.54 -3.63 -14.64
N LEU A 66 9.33 -2.38 -14.26
CA LEU A 66 8.66 -1.34 -15.04
C LEU A 66 9.56 -0.10 -15.19
N PRO A 67 10.75 -0.24 -15.82
CA PRO A 67 11.72 0.86 -15.91
C PRO A 67 11.17 2.06 -16.70
N PHE A 68 10.20 1.82 -17.60
CA PHE A 68 9.52 2.86 -18.38
C PHE A 68 8.70 3.84 -17.52
N LEU A 69 8.46 3.56 -16.24
CA LEU A 69 7.81 4.48 -15.30
C LEU A 69 8.73 5.60 -14.81
N GLN A 70 10.03 5.52 -15.10
CA GLN A 70 10.99 6.59 -14.82
C GLN A 70 11.06 7.54 -16.02
N ILE A 71 10.21 8.58 -16.03
CA ILE A 71 10.06 9.50 -17.17
C ILE A 71 10.61 10.87 -16.80
N GLY A 72 11.67 11.32 -17.48
CA GLY A 72 12.18 12.69 -17.34
C GLY A 72 12.63 13.05 -15.91
N GLY A 73 13.10 12.06 -15.13
CA GLY A 73 13.49 12.24 -13.73
C GLY A 73 12.33 12.21 -12.72
N LEU A 74 11.09 12.01 -13.18
CA LEU A 74 9.93 11.71 -12.35
C LEU A 74 9.80 10.20 -12.14
N ASP A 75 9.59 9.79 -10.90
CA ASP A 75 9.34 8.40 -10.55
C ASP A 75 7.83 8.15 -10.41
N LEU A 76 7.23 7.50 -11.41
CA LEU A 76 5.81 7.09 -11.40
C LEU A 76 5.58 5.73 -10.72
N SER A 77 6.64 5.06 -10.24
CA SER A 77 6.52 3.75 -9.57
C SER A 77 5.56 3.76 -8.37
N PRO A 78 5.53 4.81 -7.51
CA PRO A 78 4.55 4.89 -6.43
C PRO A 78 3.10 4.87 -6.93
N ILE A 79 2.81 5.47 -8.08
CA ILE A 79 1.46 5.46 -8.65
C ILE A 79 1.09 4.05 -9.12
N ALA A 80 2.02 3.36 -9.80
CA ALA A 80 1.79 1.98 -10.23
C ALA A 80 1.53 1.04 -9.03
N VAL A 81 2.30 1.17 -7.95
CA VAL A 81 2.07 0.42 -6.71
C VAL A 81 0.72 0.79 -6.08
N PHE A 82 0.33 2.07 -6.08
CA PHE A 82 -0.97 2.50 -5.56
C PHE A 82 -2.13 1.88 -6.33
N VAL A 83 -2.04 1.82 -7.65
CA VAL A 83 -3.03 1.15 -8.52
C VAL A 83 -3.09 -0.34 -8.21
N ALA A 84 -1.94 -1.01 -8.07
CA ALA A 84 -1.89 -2.42 -7.72
C ALA A 84 -2.54 -2.71 -6.35
N ILE A 85 -2.23 -1.91 -5.33
CA ILE A 85 -2.85 -2.05 -4.00
C ILE A 85 -4.36 -1.82 -4.08
N SER A 86 -4.82 -0.81 -4.80
CA SER A 86 -6.24 -0.51 -4.98
C SER A 86 -6.99 -1.65 -5.67
N PHE A 87 -6.36 -2.27 -6.67
CA PHE A 87 -6.91 -3.45 -7.34
C PHE A 87 -6.99 -4.64 -6.38
N LEU A 88 -5.90 -4.93 -5.66
CA LEU A 88 -5.84 -6.03 -4.69
C LEU A 88 -6.87 -5.87 -3.58
N ASP A 89 -7.08 -4.66 -3.07
CA ASP A 89 -8.07 -4.41 -2.04
C ASP A 89 -9.48 -4.71 -2.56
N ARG A 90 -9.88 -4.11 -3.69
CA ARG A 90 -11.20 -4.37 -4.27
C ARG A 90 -11.41 -5.85 -4.59
N PHE A 91 -10.41 -6.50 -5.15
CA PHE A 91 -10.50 -7.90 -5.56
C PHE A 91 -10.52 -8.84 -4.35
N LEU A 92 -9.53 -8.77 -3.46
CA LEU A 92 -9.39 -9.69 -2.33
C LEU A 92 -10.44 -9.41 -1.25
N THR A 93 -10.55 -8.16 -0.79
CA THR A 93 -11.53 -7.78 0.23
C THR A 93 -12.95 -8.00 -0.28
N GLY A 94 -13.23 -7.58 -1.52
CA GLY A 94 -14.53 -7.79 -2.15
C GLY A 94 -14.90 -9.27 -2.23
N SER A 95 -13.98 -10.12 -2.70
CA SER A 95 -14.22 -11.57 -2.79
C SER A 95 -14.42 -12.21 -1.42
N LEU A 96 -13.56 -11.91 -0.44
CA LEU A 96 -13.64 -12.47 0.91
C LEU A 96 -14.94 -12.10 1.62
N THR A 97 -15.32 -10.82 1.56
CA THR A 97 -16.54 -10.33 2.20
C THR A 97 -17.79 -10.85 1.49
N GLN A 98 -17.81 -10.87 0.16
CA GLN A 98 -18.93 -11.43 -0.61
C GLN A 98 -19.15 -12.91 -0.31
N LEU A 99 -18.07 -13.71 -0.28
CA LEU A 99 -18.14 -15.12 0.12
C LEU A 99 -18.63 -15.28 1.55
N GLY A 100 -18.14 -14.44 2.47
CA GLY A 100 -18.55 -14.45 3.87
C GLY A 100 -20.04 -14.17 4.04
N TYR A 101 -20.56 -13.10 3.42
CA TYR A 101 -21.99 -12.76 3.46
C TYR A 101 -22.88 -13.81 2.80
N GLY A 102 -22.41 -14.49 1.75
CA GLY A 102 -23.14 -15.61 1.13
C GLY A 102 -23.26 -16.86 2.02
N MET A 103 -22.47 -16.94 3.09
CA MET A 103 -22.47 -18.08 4.03
C MET A 103 -23.22 -17.81 5.34
N LEU A 104 -23.65 -16.57 5.57
CA LEU A 104 -24.46 -16.11 6.71
C LEU A 104 -25.95 -16.36 6.45
#